data_AF-A0A357YTC5-F1
#
_entry.id   AF-A0A357YTC5-F1
#
_cell.length_a   1.000
_cell.length_b   1.000
_cell.length_c   1.000
_cell.angle_alpha   90.00
_cell.angle_beta   90.00
_cell.angle_gamma   90.00
#
_symmetry.space_group_name_H-M   'P 1'
#
loop_
_entity.id
_entity.type
_entity.pdbx_description
1 polymer ?
#
loop_
_entity_poly.entity_id
_entity_poly.type
_entity_poly.pdbx_seq_one_letter_code
_entity_poly.pdbx_strand_id
1 'polypeptide(L)' 'MSIGSVFKAASAFKQGHRQGSIQGSTFQLGGGIVVDTSGVVRYFFSSKKAGDHPKVDDLLLALGE' A
#
# COMPACT_ATOMS: atom_id res chain seq x y z
N MET A 1 -10.27 11.60 3.38
CA MET A 1 -9.38 11.42 4.55
C MET A 1 -10.20 10.99 5.74
N SER A 2 -9.75 10.01 6.52
CA SER A 2 -10.44 9.58 7.76
C SER A 2 -9.75 10.16 8.98
N ILE A 3 -10.49 10.34 10.08
CA ILE A 3 -9.94 10.75 11.39
C ILE A 3 -8.79 9.85 11.83
N GLY A 4 -8.86 8.54 11.56
CA GLY A 4 -7.77 7.61 11.87
C GLY A 4 -6.48 7.89 11.09
N SER A 5 -6.57 8.46 9.89
CA SER A 5 -5.42 8.84 9.06
C SER A 5 -4.62 9.99 9.68
N VAL A 6 -5.32 10.93 10.32
CA VAL A 6 -4.71 12.10 10.98
C VAL A 6 -3.92 11.68 12.22
N PHE A 7 -4.47 10.79 13.04
CA PHE A 7 -3.77 10.25 14.22
C PHE A 7 -2.50 9.47 13.83
N LYS A 8 -2.53 8.72 12.74
CA LYS A 8 -1.33 8.03 12.21
C LYS A 8 -0.26 9.01 11.76
N ALA A 9 -0.64 10.08 11.05
CA ALA A 9 0.29 11.12 10.64
C ALA A 9 0.95 11.83 11.86
N ALA A 10 0.15 12.16 12.88
CA ALA A 10 0.65 12.76 14.11
C ALA A 10 1.62 11.83 14.87
N SER A 11 1.32 10.53 14.93
CA SER A 11 2.19 9.52 15.55
C SER A 11 3.52 9.39 14.81
N ALA A 12 3.50 9.29 13.47
CA ALA A 12 4.71 9.20 12.66
C ALA A 12 5.60 10.44 12.83
N PHE A 13 5.00 11.62 12.85
CA PHE A 13 5.71 12.86 13.11
C PHE A 13 6.39 12.88 14.49
N LYS A 14 5.68 12.42 15.54
CA LYS A 14 6.25 12.29 16.90
C LYS A 14 7.44 11.31 16.94
N GLN A 15 7.46 10.30 16.07
CA GLN A 15 8.56 9.35 15.93
C GLN A 15 9.72 9.88 15.06
N GLY A 16 9.68 11.15 14.66
CA GLY A 16 10.75 11.79 13.89
C GLY A 16 10.63 11.61 12.38
N HIS A 17 9.59 10.95 11.86
CA HIS A 17 9.34 10.92 10.42
C HIS A 17 8.94 12.30 9.92
N ARG A 18 9.77 12.86 9.04
CA ARG A 18 9.45 14.07 8.27
C ARG A 18 9.35 13.70 6.80
N GLN A 19 8.14 13.72 6.26
CA GLN A 19 7.97 13.71 4.81
C GLN A 19 8.52 15.06 4.29
N GLY A 20 9.51 15.00 3.40
CA GLY A 20 10.11 16.18 2.78
C GLY A 20 9.17 16.78 1.72
N SER A 21 9.53 16.61 0.45
CA SER A 21 8.64 16.94 -0.66
C SER A 21 7.79 15.75 -1.09
N ILE A 22 6.65 16.04 -1.70
CA ILE A 22 5.86 15.05 -2.42
C ILE A 22 6.40 14.96 -3.85
N GLN A 23 6.61 13.75 -4.33
CA GLN A 23 6.89 13.46 -5.74
C GLN A 23 5.72 12.67 -6.34
N GLY A 24 5.21 13.11 -7.48
CA GLY A 24 4.05 12.51 -8.13
C GLY A 24 2.72 13.05 -7.58
N SER A 25 1.65 12.25 -7.73
CA SER A 25 0.30 12.63 -7.29
C SER A 25 0.03 12.20 -5.86
N THR A 26 -0.39 13.14 -5.00
CA THR A 26 -0.81 12.87 -3.61
C THR A 26 -2.05 11.99 -3.51
N PHE A 27 -2.85 11.92 -4.56
CA PHE A 27 -4.08 11.12 -4.59
C PHE A 27 -3.85 9.72 -5.15
N GLN A 28 -2.65 9.43 -5.66
CA GLN A 28 -2.32 8.09 -6.12
C GLN A 28 -2.16 7.17 -4.91
N LEU A 29 -2.96 6.10 -4.88
CA LEU A 29 -2.89 5.06 -3.88
C LEU A 29 -1.98 3.92 -4.36
N GLY A 30 -1.44 3.17 -3.41
CA GLY A 30 -0.64 1.98 -3.68
C GLY A 30 -1.49 0.77 -4.06
N GLY A 31 -0.85 -0.39 -4.07
CA GLY A 31 -1.49 -1.67 -4.37
C GLY A 31 -0.47 -2.79 -4.42
N GLY A 32 -0.91 -3.97 -4.81
CA GLY A 32 -0.05 -5.12 -5.05
C GLY A 32 -0.56 -5.89 -6.26
N ILE A 33 0.35 -6.39 -7.09
CA ILE A 33 0.04 -7.25 -8.22
C ILE A 33 1.01 -8.43 -8.20
N VAL A 34 0.50 -9.63 -8.45
CA VAL A 34 1.32 -10.82 -8.71
C VAL A 34 1.15 -11.16 -10.18
N VAL A 35 2.26 -11.16 -10.91
CA VAL A 35 2.32 -11.51 -12.32
C VAL A 35 3.27 -12.69 -12.45
N ASP A 36 2.82 -13.76 -13.10
CA ASP A 36 3.66 -14.94 -13.31
C ASP A 36 4.63 -14.76 -14.49
N THR A 37 5.47 -15.76 -14.75
CA THR A 37 6.46 -15.76 -15.83
C THR A 37 5.86 -15.81 -17.23
N SER A 38 4.57 -16.13 -17.36
CA SER A 38 3.81 -16.04 -18.62
C SER A 38 3.19 -14.66 -18.84
N GLY A 39 3.35 -13.74 -17.88
CA GLY A 39 2.78 -12.40 -17.90
C GLY A 39 1.33 -12.34 -17.44
N VAL A 40 0.79 -13.41 -16.85
CA VAL A 40 -0.60 -13.46 -16.40
C VAL A 40 -0.72 -12.89 -14.98
N VAL A 41 -1.70 -12.02 -14.78
CA VAL A 41 -2.04 -11.47 -13.46
C VAL A 41 -2.73 -12.55 -12.63
N ARG A 42 -2.07 -13.01 -11.58
CA ARG A 42 -2.59 -14.03 -10.64
C ARG A 42 -3.29 -13.40 -9.43
N TYR A 43 -2.92 -12.18 -9.09
CA TYR A 43 -3.54 -11.43 -8.00
C TYR A 43 -3.46 -9.93 -8.27
N PHE A 44 -4.50 -9.22 -7.88
CA PHE A 44 -4.56 -7.77 -7.95
C PHE A 44 -5.23 -7.20 -6.69
N PHE A 45 -4.53 -6.29 -6.04
CA PHE A 45 -5.03 -5.53 -4.89
C PHE A 45 -4.85 -4.04 -5.15
N SER A 46 -5.96 -3.32 -5.10
CA SER A 46 -5.97 -1.85 -5.14
C SER A 46 -6.22 -1.32 -3.74
N SER A 47 -5.31 -0.48 -3.25
CA SER A 47 -5.44 0.13 -1.93
C SER A 47 -6.64 1.06 -1.89
N LYS A 48 -7.45 0.98 -0.82
CA LYS A 48 -8.62 1.88 -0.65
C LYS A 48 -8.30 3.13 0.15
N LYS A 49 -7.18 3.13 0.87
CA LYS A 49 -6.75 4.23 1.75
C LYS A 49 -5.23 4.26 1.87
N ALA A 50 -4.69 5.38 2.32
CA ALA A 50 -3.26 5.50 2.61
C ALA A 50 -2.85 4.53 3.73
N GLY A 51 -1.74 3.81 3.50
CA GLY A 51 -1.22 2.79 4.41
C GLY A 51 -2.01 1.48 4.41
N ASP A 52 -2.87 1.26 3.41
CA ASP A 52 -3.45 -0.05 3.10
C ASP A 52 -2.40 -0.95 2.44
N HIS A 53 -2.49 -2.26 2.63
CA HIS A 53 -1.57 -3.22 2.05
C HIS A 53 -2.27 -4.58 1.84
N PRO A 54 -1.89 -5.36 0.80
CA PRO A 54 -2.36 -6.73 0.66
C PRO A 54 -1.90 -7.57 1.86
N LYS A 55 -2.62 -8.66 2.15
CA LYS A 55 -2.15 -9.66 3.11
C LYS A 55 -1.08 -10.51 2.46
N VAL A 56 0.00 -10.80 3.19
CA VAL A 56 1.10 -11.62 2.69
C VAL A 56 0.60 -13.01 2.29
N ASP A 57 -0.29 -13.62 3.09
CA ASP A 57 -0.85 -14.94 2.79
C ASP A 57 -1.60 -14.98 1.45
N ASP A 58 -2.33 -13.91 1.11
CA ASP A 58 -3.04 -13.83 -0.18
C ASP A 58 -2.05 -13.75 -1.36
N LEU A 59 -0.88 -13.15 -1.15
CA LEU A 59 0.18 -13.07 -2.17
C LEU A 59 0.86 -14.43 -2.36
N LEU A 60 1.15 -15.14 -1.28
CA LEU A 60 1.78 -16.48 -1.33
C LEU A 60 0.83 -17.50 -1.98
N LEU A 61 -0.45 -17.48 -1.61
CA LEU A 61 -1.47 -18.32 -2.23
C LEU A 61 -1.56 -18.09 -3.74
N ALA A 62 -1.38 -16.85 -4.20
CA ALA A 62 -1.38 -16.52 -5.62
C ALA A 62 -0.16 -17.06 -6.40
N LEU A 63 0.92 -17.41 -5.69
CA LEU A 63 2.10 -18.09 -6.22
C LEU A 63 1.97 -19.63 -6.14
N GLY A 64 0.96 -20.13 -5.43
CA GLY A 64 0.80 -21.57 -5.14
C GLY A 64 1.65 -22.07 -3.98
N GLU A 65 2.12 -21.15 -3.11
CA GLU A 65 2.84 -21.45 -1.86
C GLU A 65 1.92 -21.36 -0.63
#